data_AF-A0A5J4QK15-F1
#
_entry.id   AF-A0A5J4QK15-F1
#
_cell.length_a   1.000
_cell.length_b   1.000
_cell.length_c   1.000
_cell.angle_alpha   90.00
_cell.angle_beta   90.00
_cell.angle_gamma   90.00
#
_symmetry.space_group_name_H-M   'P 1'
#
loop_
_entity.id
_entity.type
_entity.pdbx_description
1 polymer ?
#
loop_
_entity_poly.entity_id
_entity_poly.type
_entity_poly.pdbx_seq_one_letter_code
_entity_poly.pdbx_strand_id
1 'polypeptide(L)'
;MSENTLYTFIAENAIKDSPMFTLHCNCGGSVTIMAPFQEKEVRCPKCEATIKILVMSGDPGYIIGADENGEPKLLPVQGSKATPIELLSEEEKNKILENVKSKMKQ
;
A
#
# COMPACT_ATOMS: atom_id res chain seq x y z
N MET A 1 -15.01 0.13 21.72
CA MET A 1 -14.85 0.97 20.52
C MET A 1 -13.91 0.22 19.59
N SER A 2 -14.39 -0.24 18.44
CA SER A 2 -13.51 -0.87 17.45
C SER A 2 -12.58 0.20 16.90
N GLU A 3 -11.30 0.14 17.26
CA GLU A 3 -10.29 1.04 16.71
C GLU A 3 -10.25 0.86 15.19
N ASN A 4 -10.59 1.92 14.44
CA ASN A 4 -10.54 1.92 12.99
C ASN A 4 -9.08 2.00 12.52
N THR A 5 -8.36 0.88 12.66
CA THR A 5 -6.95 0.75 12.30
C THR A 5 -6.83 0.24 10.87
N LEU A 6 -6.20 1.04 10.03
CA LEU A 6 -5.81 0.70 8.67
C LEU A 6 -4.32 0.36 8.62
N TYR A 7 -3.93 -0.40 7.62
CA TYR A 7 -2.53 -0.67 7.30
C TYR A 7 -2.24 -0.18 5.89
N THR A 8 -1.06 0.37 5.68
CA THR A 8 -0.60 0.77 4.36
C THR A 8 0.86 0.39 4.14
N PHE A 9 1.19 0.12 2.88
CA PHE A 9 2.53 -0.20 2.43
C PHE A 9 3.12 1.02 1.75
N ILE A 10 4.38 1.34 2.05
CA ILE A 10 5.08 2.50 1.50
C ILE A 10 6.39 2.04 0.89
N ALA A 11 6.69 2.50 -0.32
CA ALA A 11 7.97 2.22 -0.95
C ALA A 11 9.09 2.98 -0.23
N GLU A 12 10.19 2.31 0.09
CA GLU A 12 11.31 2.91 0.83
C GLU A 12 11.91 4.12 0.11
N ASN A 13 11.95 4.09 -1.23
CA ASN A 13 12.42 5.19 -2.05
C ASN A 13 11.54 6.46 -1.90
N ALA A 14 10.25 6.33 -1.64
CA ALA A 14 9.35 7.47 -1.42
C ALA A 14 9.75 8.29 -0.19
N ILE A 15 10.34 7.62 0.81
CA ILE A 15 10.81 8.21 2.05
C ILE A 15 12.24 8.75 1.91
N LYS A 16 13.10 8.05 1.16
CA LYS A 16 14.51 8.42 0.99
C LYS A 16 14.72 9.54 -0.03
N ASP A 17 13.97 9.54 -1.12
CA ASP A 17 14.21 10.41 -2.28
C ASP A 17 13.54 11.78 -2.14
N SER A 18 12.63 11.95 -1.18
CA SER A 18 11.82 13.16 -1.05
C SER A 18 11.81 13.71 0.38
N PRO A 19 11.91 15.04 0.57
CA PRO A 19 11.75 15.65 1.89
C PRO A 19 10.32 15.54 2.43
N MET A 20 9.35 15.25 1.57
CA MET A 20 7.94 15.07 1.91
C MET A 20 7.27 14.04 1.01
N PHE A 21 6.39 13.23 1.56
CA PHE A 21 5.52 12.36 0.76
C PHE A 21 4.09 12.42 1.30
N THR A 22 3.12 12.16 0.42
CA THR A 22 1.70 12.19 0.78
C THR A 22 1.17 10.76 0.90
N LEU A 23 0.59 10.47 2.05
CA LEU A 23 -0.14 9.24 2.32
C LEU A 23 -1.64 9.50 2.10
N HIS A 24 -2.27 8.67 1.28
CA HIS A 24 -3.69 8.69 1.00
C HIS A 24 -4.43 7.65 1.83
N CYS A 25 -5.59 8.03 2.36
CA CYS A 25 -6.51 7.16 3.09
C CYS A 25 -7.66 6.74 2.18
N ASN A 26 -8.22 5.54 2.40
CA ASN A 26 -9.39 5.04 1.67
C ASN A 26 -10.64 5.94 1.75
N CYS A 27 -10.74 6.84 2.73
CA CYS A 27 -11.82 7.83 2.83
C CYS A 27 -11.63 9.07 1.91
N GLY A 28 -10.53 9.11 1.16
CA GLY A 28 -10.11 10.25 0.34
C GLY A 28 -9.39 11.36 1.11
N GLY A 29 -9.11 11.18 2.40
CA GLY A 29 -8.23 12.08 3.15
C GLY A 29 -6.76 11.82 2.83
N SER A 30 -5.89 12.78 3.11
CA SER A 30 -4.44 12.63 2.96
C SER A 30 -3.67 13.18 4.15
N VAL A 31 -2.48 12.64 4.37
CA VAL A 31 -1.52 13.08 5.38
C VAL A 31 -0.20 13.35 4.68
N THR A 32 0.36 14.55 4.84
CA THR A 32 1.71 14.83 4.38
C THR A 32 2.69 14.47 5.47
N ILE A 33 3.68 13.66 5.14
CA ILE A 33 4.69 13.15 6.04
C ILE A 33 6.03 13.73 5.62
N MET A 34 6.75 14.34 6.55
CA MET A 34 8.04 14.99 6.30
C MET A 34 9.20 14.08 6.73
N ALA A 35 10.33 14.20 6.03
CA ALA A 35 11.58 13.56 6.43
C ALA A 35 12.20 14.26 7.66
N PRO A 36 12.94 13.54 8.54
CA PRO A 36 13.13 12.10 8.51
C PRO A 36 11.89 11.37 9.02
N PHE A 37 11.42 10.37 8.27
CA PHE A 37 10.27 9.58 8.66
C PHE A 37 10.63 8.65 9.83
N GLN A 38 10.07 8.92 11.00
CA GLN A 38 10.25 8.11 12.21
C GLN A 38 8.95 7.50 12.71
N GLU A 39 7.82 7.93 12.15
CA GLU A 39 6.48 7.55 12.58
C GLU A 39 6.18 6.13 12.12
N LYS A 40 5.55 5.33 12.98
CA LYS A 40 5.06 3.98 12.61
C LYS A 40 3.57 3.98 12.27
N GLU A 41 2.89 5.07 12.60
CA GLU A 41 1.49 5.27 12.35
C GLU A 41 1.16 6.76 12.28
N VAL A 42 0.12 7.11 11.52
CA VAL A 42 -0.43 8.46 11.42
C VAL A 42 -1.94 8.42 11.58
N ARG A 43 -2.57 9.55 11.92
CA ARG A 43 -4.04 9.65 11.91
C ARG A 43 -4.53 10.37 10.68
N CYS A 44 -5.54 9.80 10.02
CA CYS A 44 -6.21 10.47 8.92
C CYS A 44 -6.97 11.70 9.44
N PRO A 45 -6.72 12.92 8.93
CA PRO A 45 -7.40 14.13 9.42
C PRO A 45 -8.90 14.17 9.05
N LYS A 46 -9.35 13.28 8.15
CA LYS A 46 -10.73 13.27 7.65
C LYS A 46 -11.63 12.27 8.37
N CYS A 47 -11.17 11.02 8.56
CA CYS A 47 -11.97 9.96 9.18
C CYS A 47 -11.40 9.47 10.52
N GLU A 48 -10.32 10.10 10.99
CA GLU A 48 -9.64 9.80 12.27
C GLU A 48 -9.09 8.37 12.39
N ALA A 49 -9.11 7.59 11.31
CA ALA A 49 -8.52 6.26 11.27
C ALA A 49 -7.01 6.33 11.61
N THR A 50 -6.55 5.42 12.46
CA THR A 50 -5.12 5.19 12.69
C THR A 50 -4.59 4.37 11.51
N ILE A 51 -3.60 4.88 10.80
CA ILE A 51 -2.99 4.22 9.65
C ILE A 51 -1.59 3.77 10.06
N LYS A 52 -1.41 2.47 10.24
CA LYS A 52 -0.11 1.85 10.50
C LYS A 52 0.68 1.69 9.21
N ILE A 53 1.95 2.04 9.26
CA ILE A 53 2.82 2.17 8.10
C ILE A 53 3.81 1.01 8.07
N LEU A 54 3.86 0.31 6.93
CA LEU A 54 4.76 -0.79 6.65
C LEU A 54 5.67 -0.38 5.48
N VAL A 55 6.94 -0.11 5.76
CA VAL A 55 7.90 0.28 4.72
C VAL A 55 8.42 -0.96 4.01
N MET A 56 8.28 -0.98 2.68
CA MET A 56 8.73 -2.06 1.80
C MET A 56 10.11 -1.71 1.24
N SER A 57 11.04 -2.67 1.28
CA SER A 57 12.38 -2.48 0.71
C SER A 57 12.31 -2.16 -0.78
N GLY A 58 13.02 -1.11 -1.21
CA GLY A 58 13.00 -0.65 -2.60
C GLY A 58 11.64 -0.09 -3.04
N ASP A 59 11.22 -0.45 -4.26
CA ASP A 59 9.95 -0.03 -4.86
C ASP A 59 9.31 -1.21 -5.61
N PRO A 60 8.50 -2.02 -4.92
CA PRO A 60 7.88 -3.19 -5.53
C PRO A 60 6.67 -2.84 -6.43
N GLY A 61 6.20 -1.59 -6.42
CA GLY A 61 4.97 -1.19 -7.11
C GLY A 61 3.67 -1.59 -6.40
N TYR A 62 3.55 -2.87 -6.10
CA TYR A 62 2.41 -3.47 -5.41
C TYR A 62 2.89 -4.72 -4.65
N ILE A 63 2.07 -5.21 -3.73
CA ILE A 63 2.31 -6.49 -3.06
C ILE A 63 1.14 -7.45 -3.25
N ILE A 64 1.40 -8.72 -3.00
CA ILE A 64 0.36 -9.75 -2.95
C ILE A 64 -0.17 -9.85 -1.52
N GLY A 65 -1.45 -9.55 -1.35
CA GLY A 65 -2.21 -9.88 -0.15
C GLY A 65 -3.25 -10.96 -0.44
N ALA A 66 -4.07 -11.26 0.56
CA ALA A 66 -5.26 -12.08 0.40
C ALA A 66 -6.50 -11.28 0.80
N ASP A 67 -7.64 -11.56 0.17
CA ASP A 67 -8.94 -11.07 0.62
C ASP A 67 -9.50 -11.90 1.80
N GLU A 68 -10.74 -11.61 2.19
CA GLU A 68 -11.43 -12.30 3.28
C GLU A 68 -11.68 -13.80 3.02
N ASN A 69 -11.67 -14.22 1.75
CA ASN A 69 -11.84 -15.61 1.34
C ASN A 69 -10.48 -16.32 1.16
N GLY A 70 -9.37 -15.61 1.41
CA GLY A 70 -8.02 -16.13 1.17
C GLY A 70 -7.57 -16.04 -0.29
N GLU A 71 -8.36 -15.41 -1.17
CA GLU A 71 -8.00 -15.27 -2.57
C GLU A 71 -6.93 -14.19 -2.75
N PRO A 72 -5.85 -14.47 -3.51
CA PRO A 72 -4.80 -13.49 -3.76
C PRO A 72 -5.33 -12.22 -4.41
N LYS A 73 -4.86 -11.07 -3.92
CA LYS A 73 -5.16 -9.75 -4.49
C LYS A 73 -3.92 -8.85 -4.51
N LEU A 74 -3.90 -7.92 -5.45
CA LEU A 74 -2.89 -6.87 -5.50
C LEU A 74 -3.25 -5.78 -4.49
N LEU A 75 -2.29 -5.39 -3.66
CA LEU A 75 -2.40 -4.28 -2.73
C LEU A 75 -1.43 -3.16 -3.15
N PRO A 76 -1.90 -1.91 -3.22
CA PRO A 76 -1.08 -0.80 -3.66
C PRO A 76 0.02 -0.49 -2.64
N VAL A 77 1.18 -0.07 -3.15
CA VAL A 77 2.27 0.50 -2.34
C VAL A 77 2.31 1.99 -2.61
N GLN A 78 2.07 2.79 -1.57
CA GLN A 78 2.05 4.25 -1.68
C GLN A 78 3.46 4.81 -1.91
N GLY A 79 3.54 5.89 -2.67
CA GLY A 79 4.81 6.52 -3.04
C GLY A 79 5.65 5.73 -4.05
N SER A 80 5.16 4.59 -4.52
CA SER A 80 5.73 3.85 -5.65
C SER A 80 5.83 4.72 -6.91
N LYS A 81 6.90 4.55 -7.67
CA LYS A 81 7.11 5.12 -9.01
C LYS A 81 6.73 4.14 -10.13
N ALA A 82 6.37 2.91 -9.80
CA ALA A 82 5.88 1.92 -10.76
C ALA A 82 4.47 2.27 -11.25
N THR A 83 4.05 1.61 -12.34
CA THR A 83 2.68 1.74 -12.86
C THR A 83 1.65 1.38 -11.77
N PRO A 84 0.74 2.30 -11.41
CA PRO A 84 -0.32 2.03 -10.44
C PRO A 84 -1.20 0.85 -10.85
N ILE A 85 -1.71 0.10 -9.87
CA ILE A 85 -2.58 -1.06 -10.10
C ILE A 85 -3.81 -0.67 -10.91
N GLU A 86 -4.33 0.54 -10.70
CA GLU A 86 -5.51 1.08 -11.36
C GLU A 86 -5.31 1.27 -12.87
N LEU A 87 -4.05 1.40 -13.32
CA LEU A 87 -3.70 1.53 -14.73
C LEU A 87 -3.36 0.18 -15.40
N LEU A 88 -3.25 -0.90 -14.64
CA LEU A 88 -3.08 -2.25 -15.20
C LEU A 88 -4.40 -2.71 -15.84
N SER A 89 -4.30 -3.36 -16.99
CA SER A 89 -5.43 -4.04 -17.59
C SER A 89 -5.87 -5.24 -16.74
N GLU A 90 -7.14 -5.63 -16.86
CA GLU A 90 -7.65 -6.82 -16.16
C GLU A 90 -6.92 -8.10 -16.57
N GLU A 91 -6.48 -8.19 -17.83
CA GLU A 91 -5.68 -9.32 -18.32
C GLU A 91 -4.32 -9.40 -17.61
N GLU A 92 -3.62 -8.27 -17.43
CA GLU A 92 -2.35 -8.22 -16.70
C GLU A 92 -2.53 -8.58 -15.24
N LYS A 93 -3.55 -8.02 -14.57
CA LYS A 93 -3.87 -8.36 -13.18
C LYS A 93 -4.14 -9.86 -13.02
N ASN A 94 -4.96 -10.43 -13.90
CA ASN A 94 -5.28 -11.86 -13.87
C ASN A 94 -4.05 -12.73 -14.07
N LYS A 95 -3.18 -12.41 -15.04
CA LYS A 95 -1.91 -13.13 -15.26
C LYS A 95 -1.03 -13.12 -14.00
N ILE A 96 -0.91 -11.98 -13.32
CA ILE A 96 -0.13 -11.87 -12.08
C ILE A 96 -0.74 -12.78 -11.00
N LEU A 97 -2.06 -12.70 -10.78
CA LEU A 97 -2.74 -13.46 -9.74
C LEU A 97 -2.77 -14.97 -10.01
N GLU A 98 -2.91 -15.40 -11.26
CA GLU A 98 -2.81 -16.81 -11.65
C GLU A 98 -1.42 -17.38 -11.40
N ASN A 99 -0.37 -16.61 -11.70
CA ASN A 99 1.01 -17.00 -11.40
C ASN A 99 1.26 -17.15 -9.90
N VAL A 100 0.61 -16.35 -9.06
CA VAL A 100 0.66 -16.52 -7.61
C VAL A 100 -0.08 -17.79 -7.18
N LYS A 101 -1.31 -17.98 -7.67
CA LYS A 101 -2.15 -19.15 -7.35
C LYS A 101 -1.46 -20.47 -7.72
N SER A 102 -0.78 -20.52 -8.87
CA SER A 102 -0.06 -21.72 -9.31
C SER A 102 1.14 -22.06 -8.43
N LYS A 103 1.80 -21.05 -7.85
CA LYS A 103 2.91 -21.23 -6.92
C LYS A 103 2.47 -21.58 -5.49
N MET A 104 1.27 -21.18 -5.07
CA MET A 104 0.72 -21.53 -3.75
C MET A 104 0.17 -22.96 -3.67
N LYS A 105 -0.06 -23.62 -4.81
CA LYS A 105 -0.55 -25.02 -4.89
C LYS A 105 0.56 -26.07 -4.96
N GLN A 106 1.83 -25.65 -4.97
CA GLN A 106 3.00 -26.55 -4.89
C GLN A 106 3.43 -26.69 -3.43
#